data_AF-A0A2E2TMQ6-F1
#
_entry.id   AF-A0A2E2TMQ6-F1
#
_cell.length_a   1.000
_cell.length_b   1.000
_cell.length_c   1.000
_cell.angle_alpha   90.00
_cell.angle_beta   90.00
_cell.angle_gamma   90.00
#
_symmetry.space_group_name_H-M   'P 1'
#
loop_
_entity.id
_entity.type
_entity.pdbx_description
1 polymer ?
#
loop_
_entity_poly.entity_id
_entity_poly.type
_entity_poly.pdbx_seq_one_letter_code
_entity_poly.pdbx_strand_id
1 'polypeptide(L)'
;MKYTAKLAGAATGASAVLLPLMALAQSPNTGYISSLLSQARGIIGNLIPFLVAVAVVVFIWGVIRYVTAGESEEKRAAGRNLMIYGIIAIFVIVSIWGLVAILQNLTGAGTGSAQTPPIP
;
A
#
# COMPACT_ATOMS: atom_id res chain seq x y z
N MET A 1 28.74 -41.91 41.01
CA MET A 1 27.96 -41.44 39.85
C MET A 1 26.47 -41.22 40.20
N LYS A 2 26.13 -40.35 41.17
CA LYS A 2 24.73 -40.18 41.64
C LYS A 2 24.26 -38.72 41.73
N TYR A 3 25.00 -37.76 41.16
CA TYR A 3 24.68 -36.32 41.29
C TYR A 3 24.25 -35.65 39.97
N THR A 4 24.36 -36.32 38.82
CA THR A 4 23.98 -35.76 37.52
C THR A 4 22.46 -35.77 37.28
N ALA A 5 21.69 -36.54 38.05
CA ALA A 5 20.23 -36.63 37.91
C ALA A 5 19.47 -35.47 38.58
N LYS A 6 20.09 -34.73 39.52
CA LYS A 6 19.44 -33.60 40.20
C LYS A 6 19.62 -32.26 39.48
N LEU A 7 20.45 -32.19 38.42
CA LEU A 7 20.59 -31.00 37.58
C LEU A 7 19.57 -30.94 36.42
N ALA A 8 19.03 -32.09 36.01
CA ALA A 8 18.02 -32.16 34.94
C ALA A 8 16.63 -31.65 35.38
N GLY A 9 16.33 -31.63 36.69
CA GLY A 9 15.07 -31.10 37.23
C GLY A 9 14.98 -29.57 37.30
N ALA A 10 16.11 -28.86 37.18
CA ALA A 10 16.15 -27.39 37.14
C ALA A 10 16.22 -26.84 35.70
N ALA A 11 16.73 -27.64 34.76
CA ALA A 11 16.75 -27.28 33.34
C ALA A 11 15.37 -27.40 32.67
N THR A 12 14.49 -28.28 33.15
CA THR A 12 13.11 -28.40 32.68
C THR A 12 12.20 -27.30 33.23
N GLY A 13 12.48 -26.77 34.43
CA GLY A 13 11.76 -25.61 34.99
C GLY A 13 12.12 -24.29 34.31
N ALA A 14 13.41 -24.04 34.06
CA ALA A 14 13.87 -22.83 33.35
C ALA A 14 13.47 -22.83 31.87
N SER A 15 13.49 -23.99 31.21
CA SER A 15 13.01 -24.11 29.83
C SER A 15 11.50 -23.91 29.74
N ALA A 16 10.71 -24.48 30.66
CA ALA A 16 9.25 -24.30 30.67
C ALA A 16 8.78 -22.89 31.03
N VAL A 17 9.62 -22.07 31.69
CA VAL A 17 9.34 -20.64 31.93
C VAL A 17 9.69 -19.78 30.71
N LEU A 18 10.64 -20.22 29.88
CA LEU A 18 10.96 -19.57 28.61
C LEU A 18 9.98 -19.93 27.50
N LEU A 19 9.43 -21.16 27.48
CA LEU A 19 8.44 -21.62 26.49
C LEU A 19 7.24 -20.66 26.29
N PRO A 20 6.59 -20.12 27.35
CA PRO A 20 5.52 -19.15 27.21
C PRO A 20 5.96 -17.85 26.54
N LEU A 21 7.17 -17.35 26.83
CA LEU A 21 7.71 -16.16 26.15
C LEU A 21 7.92 -16.41 24.66
N MET A 22 8.28 -17.64 24.29
CA MET A 22 8.47 -18.05 22.89
C MET A 22 7.12 -18.28 22.17
N ALA A 23 6.12 -18.77 22.90
CA ALA A 23 4.74 -18.91 22.43
C ALA A 23 4.05 -17.55 22.27
N LEU A 24 4.33 -16.57 23.14
CA LEU A 24 3.91 -15.18 22.94
C LEU A 24 4.71 -14.46 21.84
N ALA A 25 5.92 -14.94 21.51
CA ALA A 25 6.71 -14.47 20.37
C ALA A 25 6.32 -15.13 19.05
N GLN A 26 5.48 -16.18 19.09
CA GLN A 26 4.91 -16.78 17.89
C GLN A 26 3.96 -15.75 17.26
N SER A 27 4.48 -15.04 16.27
CA SER A 27 3.71 -14.13 15.42
C SER A 27 2.43 -14.85 14.98
N PRO A 28 1.24 -14.27 15.24
CA PRO A 28 -0.01 -14.93 14.89
C PRO A 28 0.07 -15.33 13.42
N ASN A 29 -0.20 -16.61 13.11
CA ASN A 29 -0.21 -17.10 11.74
C ASN A 29 -1.42 -16.50 11.01
N THR A 30 -1.31 -15.22 10.69
CA THR A 30 -2.27 -14.42 9.95
C THR A 30 -2.20 -14.75 8.47
N GLY A 31 -1.54 -15.83 8.04
CA GLY A 31 -1.28 -16.19 6.64
C GLY A 31 -2.48 -16.02 5.71
N TYR A 32 -3.68 -16.34 6.19
CA TYR A 32 -4.92 -16.10 5.44
C TYR A 32 -5.27 -14.61 5.34
N ILE A 33 -5.28 -13.87 6.45
CA ILE A 33 -5.60 -12.44 6.50
C ILE A 33 -4.54 -11.62 5.76
N SER A 34 -3.25 -11.96 5.91
CA SER A 34 -2.15 -11.31 5.23
C SER A 34 -2.13 -11.63 3.73
N SER A 35 -2.51 -12.84 3.32
CA SER A 35 -2.67 -13.18 1.90
C SER A 35 -3.86 -12.46 1.27
N LEU A 36 -5.00 -12.33 1.97
CA LEU A 36 -6.14 -11.55 1.50
C LEU A 36 -5.81 -10.06 1.40
N LEU A 37 -5.11 -9.52 2.40
CA LEU A 37 -4.68 -8.12 2.40
C LEU A 37 -3.63 -7.84 1.32
N SER A 38 -2.70 -8.77 1.11
CA SER A 38 -1.71 -8.73 0.03
C SER A 38 -2.37 -8.73 -1.35
N GLN A 39 -3.32 -9.62 -1.58
CA GLN A 39 -4.06 -9.70 -2.85
C GLN A 39 -4.91 -8.44 -3.07
N ALA A 40 -5.64 -7.98 -2.05
CA ALA A 40 -6.41 -6.75 -2.14
C ALA A 40 -5.50 -5.55 -2.46
N ARG A 41 -4.36 -5.42 -1.79
CA ARG A 41 -3.38 -4.35 -2.05
C ARG A 41 -2.79 -4.45 -3.45
N GLY A 42 -2.56 -5.65 -3.97
CA GLY A 42 -2.09 -5.86 -5.35
C GLY A 42 -3.13 -5.43 -6.41
N ILE A 43 -4.40 -5.77 -6.19
CA ILE A 43 -5.50 -5.38 -7.11
C ILE A 43 -5.67 -3.86 -7.11
N ILE A 44 -5.74 -3.25 -5.93
CA ILE A 44 -5.89 -1.79 -5.79
C ILE A 44 -4.65 -1.06 -6.31
N GLY A 45 -3.46 -1.61 -6.08
CA GLY A 45 -2.19 -1.06 -6.56
C GLY A 45 -2.10 -1.00 -8.08
N ASN A 46 -2.71 -1.95 -8.80
CA ASN A 46 -2.78 -1.94 -10.26
C ASN A 46 -3.93 -1.09 -10.82
N LEU A 47 -5.03 -0.95 -10.08
CA LEU A 47 -6.20 -0.21 -10.51
C LEU A 47 -5.94 1.30 -10.61
N ILE A 48 -5.19 1.87 -9.65
CA ILE A 48 -4.88 3.30 -9.62
C ILE A 48 -4.11 3.76 -10.88
N PRO A 49 -2.95 3.18 -11.25
CA PRO A 49 -2.21 3.62 -12.44
C PRO A 49 -3.03 3.43 -13.71
N PHE A 50 -3.94 2.45 -13.75
CA PHE A 50 -4.90 2.29 -14.84
C PHE A 50 -5.88 3.47 -14.92
N LEU A 51 -6.48 3.90 -13.79
CA LEU A 51 -7.36 5.08 -13.75
C LEU A 51 -6.63 6.35 -14.19
N VAL A 52 -5.38 6.53 -13.74
CA VAL A 52 -4.54 7.67 -14.15
C VAL A 52 -4.30 7.64 -15.66
N ALA A 53 -3.98 6.47 -16.23
CA ALA A 53 -3.78 6.32 -17.66
C ALA A 53 -5.04 6.72 -18.46
N VAL A 54 -6.22 6.25 -18.04
CA VAL A 54 -7.50 6.62 -18.67
C VAL A 54 -7.77 8.12 -18.56
N ALA A 55 -7.53 8.73 -17.38
CA ALA A 55 -7.72 10.17 -17.19
C ALA A 55 -6.83 11.00 -18.12
N VAL A 56 -5.58 10.59 -18.32
CA VAL A 56 -4.66 11.22 -19.27
C VAL A 56 -5.17 11.09 -20.70
N VAL A 57 -5.69 9.93 -21.11
CA VAL A 57 -6.27 9.75 -22.45
C VAL A 57 -7.46 10.69 -22.66
N VAL A 58 -8.37 10.80 -21.69
CA VAL A 58 -9.53 11.72 -21.78
C VAL A 58 -9.08 13.17 -21.86
N PHE A 59 -8.08 13.55 -21.07
CA PHE A 59 -7.49 14.89 -21.13
C PHE A 59 -6.89 15.20 -22.52
N ILE A 60 -6.10 14.28 -23.08
CA ILE A 60 -5.51 14.41 -24.42
C ILE A 60 -6.62 14.51 -25.47
N TRP A 61 -7.69 13.71 -25.38
CA TRP A 61 -8.84 13.83 -26.27
C TRP A 61 -9.46 15.23 -26.21
N GLY A 62 -9.66 15.77 -25.01
CA GLY A 62 -10.17 17.13 -24.81
C GLY A 62 -9.30 18.19 -25.49
N VAL A 63 -7.97 18.06 -25.36
CA VAL A 63 -7.00 18.96 -26.02
C VAL A 63 -7.09 18.85 -27.53
N ILE A 64 -7.09 17.63 -28.10
CA ILE A 64 -7.22 17.42 -29.55
C ILE A 64 -8.52 18.07 -30.06
N ARG A 65 -9.62 17.87 -29.34
CA ARG A 65 -10.93 18.43 -29.72
C ARG A 65 -10.96 19.95 -29.62
N TYR A 66 -10.26 20.53 -28.65
CA TYR A 66 -10.11 21.98 -28.51
C TYR A 66 -9.25 22.59 -29.63
N VAL A 67 -8.13 21.93 -29.99
CA VAL A 67 -7.22 22.43 -31.04
C VAL A 67 -7.85 22.29 -32.43
N THR A 68 -8.54 21.18 -32.70
CA THR A 68 -9.21 20.92 -33.99
C THR A 68 -10.52 21.72 -34.17
N ALA A 69 -10.99 22.42 -33.14
CA ALA A 69 -12.23 23.19 -33.19
C ALA A 69 -12.18 24.44 -34.10
N GLY A 70 -10.99 24.97 -34.41
CA GLY A 70 -10.83 26.13 -35.29
C GLY A 70 -11.56 27.37 -34.77
N GLU A 71 -12.35 28.03 -35.63
CA GLU A 71 -13.14 29.24 -35.30
C GLU A 71 -14.55 28.95 -34.76
N SER A 72 -14.95 27.67 -34.65
CA SER A 72 -16.26 27.32 -34.11
C SER A 72 -16.26 27.48 -32.58
N GLU A 73 -16.85 28.58 -32.10
CA GLU A 73 -16.95 28.88 -30.66
C GLU A 73 -17.60 27.74 -29.87
N GLU A 74 -18.61 27.08 -30.45
CA GLU A 74 -19.30 25.94 -29.84
C GLU A 74 -18.37 24.72 -29.65
N LYS A 75 -17.58 24.37 -30.68
CA LYS A 75 -16.62 23.26 -30.59
C LYS A 75 -15.46 23.60 -29.65
N ARG A 76 -15.04 24.86 -29.59
CA ARG A 76 -14.04 25.34 -28.62
C ARG A 76 -14.56 25.26 -27.20
N ALA A 77 -15.81 25.68 -26.96
CA ALA A 77 -16.45 25.56 -25.66
C ALA A 77 -16.56 24.09 -25.22
N ALA A 78 -16.99 23.20 -26.11
CA ALA A 78 -17.07 21.77 -25.84
C ALA A 78 -15.70 21.15 -25.52
N GLY A 79 -14.66 21.44 -26.33
CA GLY A 79 -13.29 20.96 -26.09
C GLY A 79 -12.69 21.49 -24.78
N ARG A 80 -12.94 22.77 -24.46
CA ARG A 80 -12.51 23.40 -23.21
C ARG A 80 -13.18 22.77 -21.99
N ASN A 81 -14.49 22.51 -22.06
CA ASN A 81 -15.19 21.81 -20.98
C ASN A 81 -14.62 20.40 -20.77
N LEU A 82 -14.37 19.67 -21.86
CA LEU A 82 -13.75 18.33 -21.81
C LEU A 82 -12.36 18.36 -21.17
N MET A 83 -11.55 19.37 -21.48
CA MET A 83 -10.24 19.60 -20.85
C MET A 83 -10.37 19.89 -19.36
N ILE A 84 -11.31 20.75 -18.95
CA ILE A 84 -11.56 21.08 -17.53
C ILE A 84 -11.99 19.82 -16.76
N TYR A 85 -12.91 19.02 -17.31
CA TYR A 85 -13.30 17.75 -16.68
C TYR A 85 -12.12 16.77 -16.58
N GLY A 86 -11.26 16.70 -17.59
CA GLY A 86 -10.02 15.91 -17.54
C GLY A 86 -9.08 16.37 -16.42
N ILE A 87 -8.87 17.68 -16.26
CA ILE A 87 -8.02 18.24 -15.19
C ILE A 87 -8.60 17.93 -13.82
N ILE A 88 -9.92 18.10 -13.64
CA ILE A 88 -10.59 17.80 -12.37
C ILE A 88 -10.43 16.32 -12.02
N ALA A 89 -10.60 15.42 -13.00
CA ALA A 89 -10.43 13.99 -12.78
C ALA A 89 -9.00 13.64 -12.33
N ILE A 90 -7.99 14.18 -13.01
CA ILE A 90 -6.57 13.99 -12.64
C ILE A 90 -6.30 14.55 -11.24
N PHE A 91 -6.80 15.75 -10.96
CA PHE A 91 -6.61 16.41 -9.66
C PHE A 91 -7.16 15.57 -8.50
N VAL A 92 -8.37 15.01 -8.64
CA VAL A 92 -8.98 14.16 -7.60
C VAL A 92 -8.16 12.90 -7.37
N ILE A 93 -7.74 12.20 -8.43
CA ILE A 93 -6.94 10.97 -8.31
C ILE A 93 -5.61 11.24 -7.61
N VAL A 94 -4.90 12.29 -8.04
CA VAL A 94 -3.60 12.67 -7.45
C VAL A 94 -3.76 13.15 -6.01
N SER A 95 -4.82 13.90 -5.69
CA SER A 95 -5.08 14.41 -4.34
C SER A 95 -5.31 13.29 -3.34
N ILE A 96 -6.11 12.28 -3.70
CA ILE A 96 -6.37 11.12 -2.84
C ILE A 96 -5.06 10.35 -2.59
N TRP A 97 -4.25 10.12 -3.64
CA TRP A 97 -2.99 9.41 -3.50
C TRP A 97 -1.92 10.18 -2.73
N GLY A 98 -1.81 11.49 -2.96
CA GLY A 98 -0.93 12.36 -2.21
C GLY A 98 -1.25 12.35 -0.72
N LEU A 99 -2.55 12.39 -0.38
CA LEU A 99 -2.99 12.26 1.01
C LEU A 99 -2.63 10.89 1.60
N VAL A 100 -2.88 9.79 0.87
CA VAL A 100 -2.50 8.44 1.30
C VAL A 100 -1.00 8.33 1.53
N ALA A 101 -0.17 8.89 0.66
CA ALA A 101 1.28 8.90 0.81
C ALA A 101 1.71 9.66 2.08
N ILE A 102 1.11 10.82 2.36
CA ILE A 102 1.37 11.58 3.59
C ILE A 102 0.97 10.76 4.82
N LEU A 103 -0.21 10.14 4.81
CA LEU A 103 -0.66 9.30 5.92
C LEU A 103 0.25 8.09 6.15
N GLN A 104 0.75 7.45 5.09
CA GLN A 104 1.70 6.35 5.20
C GLN A 104 3.04 6.78 5.80
N ASN A 105 3.51 7.98 5.45
CA ASN A 105 4.73 8.56 6.02
C ASN A 105 4.55 8.93 7.50
N LEU A 106 3.40 9.49 7.88
CA LEU A 106 3.12 9.88 9.27
C LEU A 106 2.90 8.68 10.19
N THR A 107 2.29 7.60 9.68
CA THR A 107 1.94 6.41 10.47
C THR A 107 3.03 5.32 10.44
N GLY A 108 4.07 5.47 9.62
CA GLY A 108 5.08 4.43 9.41
C GLY A 108 4.58 3.18 8.67
N ALA A 109 3.32 3.18 8.22
CA ALA A 109 2.69 2.05 7.54
C ALA A 109 3.30 1.70 6.16
N GLY A 110 4.15 2.59 5.61
CA GLY A 110 4.88 2.40 4.35
C GLY A 110 6.27 1.79 4.49
N THR A 111 6.90 1.86 5.67
CA THR A 111 8.25 1.36 5.91
C THR A 111 8.19 -0.08 6.42
N GLY A 112 8.07 -1.04 5.50
CA GLY A 112 8.12 -2.48 5.81
C GLY A 112 9.49 -3.01 6.26
N SER A 113 10.41 -2.14 6.66
CA SER A 113 11.69 -2.52 7.24
C SER A 113 11.52 -2.77 8.73
N ALA A 114 11.04 -3.97 9.06
CA ALA A 114 11.51 -4.63 10.27
C ALA A 114 13.01 -4.86 10.07
N GLN A 115 13.83 -3.86 10.41
CA GLN A 115 15.27 -4.07 10.56
C GLN A 115 15.43 -5.03 11.74
N THR A 116 15.48 -6.33 11.45
CA THR A 116 16.02 -7.28 12.41
C THR A 116 17.50 -6.96 12.56
N PRO A 117 17.98 -6.63 13.78
CA PRO A 117 19.39 -6.35 14.01
C PRO A 117 20.23 -7.53 13.49
N PRO A 118 21.28 -7.29 12.68
CA PRO A 118 22.23 -8.35 12.38
C PRO A 118 22.94 -8.78 13.67
N ILE A 119 22.80 -10.05 14.01
CA ILE A 119 23.53 -10.70 15.10
C ILE A 119 24.99 -10.90 14.67
N PRO A 120 25.98 -10.47 15.48
CA PRO A 120 27.39 -10.81 15.28
C PRO A 120 27.68 -12.28 15.59
#